data_AF-A0AAU4G5I0-F1
#
_entry.id   AF-A0AAU4G5I0-F1
#
_cell.length_a   1.000
_cell.length_b   1.000
_cell.length_c   1.000
_cell.angle_alpha   90.00
_cell.angle_beta   90.00
_cell.angle_gamma   90.00
#
_symmetry.space_group_name_H-M   'P 1'
#
loop_
_entity.id
_entity.type
_entity.pdbx_description
1 polymer ?
#
loop_
_entity_poly.entity_id
_entity_poly.type
_entity_poly.pdbx_seq_one_letter_code
_entity_poly.pdbx_strand_id
1 'polypeptide(L)'
;MHHNSFRRRVATGRLGIATLPTLAGGVEEFRLPLPGDNQLVGYSVPGATPEGKAEVQYLHHGKLVADTLVPSQFGTEGLALTGGLCDAAGRTCVVGYDQGAHSSGVTGLSLQPGQGITVGTAVGGDAPGATLHRYGGTAGAALLDSTYDPDYATGPHYWQTYRTVGGQLVSTGCTTPSTSPTPSPAVPVTGVCPTL
;
A
#
# COMPACT_ATOMS: atom_id res chain seq x y z
N MET A 1 -22.06 0.96 -44.74
CA MET A 1 -21.24 0.28 -43.71
C MET A 1 -19.93 1.03 -43.62
N HIS A 2 -19.72 1.75 -42.52
CA HIS A 2 -18.56 2.63 -42.32
C HIS A 2 -17.31 1.81 -41.99
N HIS A 3 -16.24 1.99 -42.77
CA HIS A 3 -14.86 1.74 -42.35
C HIS A 3 -14.19 3.10 -42.25
N ASN A 4 -13.86 3.53 -41.02
CA ASN A 4 -13.04 4.71 -40.81
C ASN A 4 -11.77 4.31 -40.06
N SER A 5 -10.67 4.40 -40.78
CA SER A 5 -9.29 4.19 -40.35
C SER A 5 -8.91 5.23 -39.29
N PHE A 6 -8.45 4.81 -38.11
CA PHE A 6 -7.84 5.71 -37.14
C PHE A 6 -6.32 5.59 -37.21
N ARG A 7 -5.67 6.55 -37.89
CA ARG A 7 -4.22 6.74 -37.83
C ARG A 7 -3.87 7.35 -36.46
N ARG A 8 -3.03 6.67 -35.67
CA ARG A 8 -2.36 7.27 -34.50
C ARG A 8 -1.41 8.37 -34.99
N ARG A 9 -1.65 9.61 -34.58
CA ARG A 9 -0.59 10.61 -34.48
C ARG A 9 0.06 10.46 -33.11
N VAL A 10 1.36 10.24 -33.09
CA VAL A 10 2.20 10.41 -31.91
C VAL A 10 2.43 11.91 -31.77
N ALA A 11 1.92 12.51 -30.71
CA ALA A 11 2.23 13.89 -30.33
C ALA A 11 3.30 13.88 -29.25
N THR A 12 4.47 14.40 -29.61
CA THR A 12 5.60 14.67 -28.74
C THR A 12 5.31 15.91 -27.89
N GLY A 13 5.58 15.86 -26.59
CA GLY A 13 5.90 17.06 -25.79
C GLY A 13 4.80 17.66 -24.91
N ARG A 14 4.60 17.07 -23.73
CA ARG A 14 4.50 17.70 -22.38
C ARG A 14 4.09 16.59 -21.42
N LEU A 15 4.80 16.44 -20.30
CA LEU A 15 4.43 15.56 -19.19
C LEU A 15 3.08 16.03 -18.63
N GLY A 16 1.99 15.60 -19.25
CA GLY A 16 0.68 15.66 -18.66
C GLY A 16 0.61 14.54 -17.65
N ILE A 17 0.37 14.90 -16.39
CA ILE A 17 -0.13 13.96 -15.39
C ILE A 17 -1.38 13.35 -16.02
N ALA A 18 -1.28 12.10 -16.44
CA ALA A 18 -2.46 11.32 -16.77
C ALA A 18 -3.16 11.13 -15.43
N THR A 19 -4.13 12.00 -15.12
CA THR A 19 -5.16 11.64 -14.16
C THR A 19 -5.75 10.34 -14.68
N LEU A 20 -5.56 9.25 -13.94
CA LEU A 20 -6.48 8.15 -14.13
C LEU A 20 -7.86 8.76 -13.93
N PRO A 21 -8.84 8.54 -14.83
CA PRO A 21 -10.19 8.92 -14.49
C PRO A 21 -10.48 8.21 -13.18
N THR A 22 -10.71 8.97 -12.09
CA THR A 22 -11.25 8.49 -10.80
C THR A 22 -12.04 7.23 -11.11
N LEU A 23 -11.48 6.04 -10.85
CA LEU A 23 -11.94 4.84 -11.56
C LEU A 23 -13.44 4.68 -11.28
N ALA A 24 -14.25 4.92 -12.32
CA ALA A 24 -15.69 5.04 -12.16
C ALA A 24 -16.23 3.71 -11.62
N GLY A 25 -16.69 3.71 -10.37
CA GLY A 25 -17.20 2.51 -9.69
C GLY A 25 -16.31 1.94 -8.56
N GLY A 26 -15.24 2.63 -8.15
CA GLY A 26 -14.48 2.25 -6.95
C GLY A 26 -15.25 2.50 -5.64
N VAL A 27 -15.00 1.68 -4.62
CA VAL A 27 -15.49 1.83 -3.25
C VAL A 27 -14.41 2.53 -2.42
N GLU A 28 -14.76 3.62 -1.74
CA GLU A 28 -13.85 4.30 -0.82
C GLU A 28 -13.66 3.44 0.43
N GLU A 29 -12.42 3.06 0.71
CA GLU A 29 -12.06 2.24 1.87
C GLU A 29 -11.55 3.09 3.03
N PHE A 30 -10.84 4.17 2.70
CA PHE A 30 -10.38 5.12 3.71
C PHE A 30 -10.20 6.53 3.15
N ARG A 31 -10.26 7.50 4.06
CA ARG A 31 -9.91 8.91 3.82
C ARG A 31 -9.13 9.46 4.99
N LEU A 32 -7.91 9.92 4.72
CA LEU A 32 -7.01 10.50 5.71
C LEU A 32 -6.94 12.02 5.54
N PRO A 33 -7.38 12.81 6.53
CA PRO A 33 -7.08 14.23 6.55
C PRO A 33 -5.58 14.44 6.81
N LEU A 34 -4.97 15.33 6.02
CA LEU A 34 -3.56 15.70 6.09
C LEU A 34 -3.42 17.22 6.32
N PRO A 35 -2.28 17.69 6.86
CA PRO A 35 -2.07 19.12 7.13
C PRO A 35 -2.29 20.00 5.90
N GLY A 36 -2.84 21.19 6.09
CA GLY A 36 -3.06 22.17 5.01
C GLY A 36 -4.19 21.80 4.06
N ASP A 37 -5.29 21.24 4.60
CA ASP A 37 -6.48 20.83 3.84
C ASP A 37 -6.14 19.92 2.65
N ASN A 38 -5.26 18.97 2.93
CA ASN A 38 -4.87 17.92 2.03
C ASN A 38 -5.53 16.61 2.45
N GLN A 39 -5.70 15.68 1.52
CA GLN A 39 -6.28 14.37 1.82
C GLN A 39 -5.60 13.26 1.02
N LEU A 40 -5.44 12.08 1.64
CA LEU A 40 -5.14 10.83 0.95
C LEU A 40 -6.36 9.93 1.05
N VAL A 41 -6.86 9.45 -0.08
CA VAL A 41 -8.06 8.62 -0.16
C VAL A 41 -7.69 7.30 -0.82
N GLY A 42 -8.12 6.18 -0.25
CA GLY A 42 -7.92 4.85 -0.81
C GLY A 42 -9.22 4.29 -1.36
N TYR A 43 -9.15 3.70 -2.55
CA TYR A 43 -10.26 3.07 -3.23
C TYR A 43 -9.94 1.62 -3.59
N SER A 44 -10.89 0.73 -3.32
CA SER A 44 -10.95 -0.58 -3.97
C SER A 44 -11.69 -0.43 -5.29
N VAL A 45 -11.13 -0.93 -6.37
CA VAL A 45 -11.67 -0.81 -7.72
C VAL A 45 -12.00 -2.20 -8.24
N PRO A 46 -13.24 -2.45 -8.70
CA PRO A 46 -13.58 -3.73 -9.31
C PRO A 46 -12.61 -4.09 -10.43
N GLY A 47 -12.09 -5.31 -10.40
CA GLY A 47 -11.09 -5.79 -11.36
C GLY A 47 -11.44 -7.16 -11.94
N ALA A 48 -10.44 -7.82 -12.53
CA ALA A 48 -10.61 -9.17 -13.09
C ALA A 48 -10.71 -10.26 -12.01
N THR A 49 -10.29 -9.96 -10.78
CA THR A 49 -10.42 -10.82 -9.60
C THR A 49 -11.50 -10.28 -8.65
N PRO A 50 -12.04 -11.11 -7.73
CA PRO A 50 -12.99 -10.65 -6.72
C PRO A 50 -12.48 -9.48 -5.87
N GLU A 51 -11.18 -9.48 -5.56
CA GLU A 51 -10.52 -8.45 -4.76
C GLU A 51 -10.11 -7.21 -5.60
N GLY A 52 -10.18 -7.29 -6.93
CA GLY A 52 -9.99 -6.14 -7.82
C GLY A 52 -8.61 -5.50 -7.79
N LYS A 53 -8.54 -4.18 -7.96
CA LYS A 53 -7.31 -3.37 -7.86
C LYS A 53 -7.48 -2.34 -6.75
N ALA A 54 -6.37 -1.84 -6.23
CA ALA A 54 -6.38 -0.74 -5.28
C ALA A 54 -5.79 0.54 -5.90
N GLU A 55 -6.39 1.68 -5.60
CA GLU A 55 -5.93 3.02 -6.01
C GLU A 55 -5.84 3.94 -4.80
N VAL A 56 -4.88 4.86 -4.80
CA VAL A 56 -4.86 5.99 -3.89
C VAL A 56 -4.88 7.32 -4.64
N GLN A 57 -5.59 8.28 -4.06
CA GLN A 57 -5.74 9.63 -4.57
C GLN A 57 -5.26 10.65 -3.56
N TYR A 58 -4.48 11.62 -4.03
CA TYR A 58 -4.01 12.74 -3.25
C TYR A 58 -4.75 14.01 -3.68
N LEU A 59 -5.47 14.61 -2.73
CA LEU A 59 -6.23 15.83 -2.93
C LEU A 59 -5.54 17.00 -2.21
N HIS A 60 -5.50 18.15 -2.88
CA HIS A 60 -5.05 19.43 -2.34
C HIS A 60 -6.19 20.44 -2.42
N HIS A 61 -6.68 20.92 -1.28
CA HIS A 61 -7.84 21.81 -1.18
C HIS A 61 -9.07 21.25 -1.92
N GLY A 62 -9.36 19.97 -1.70
CA GLY A 62 -10.47 19.25 -2.32
C GLY A 62 -10.31 18.94 -3.81
N LYS A 63 -9.18 19.30 -4.44
CA LYS A 63 -8.91 19.01 -5.86
C LYS A 63 -7.95 17.84 -5.99
N LEU A 64 -8.28 16.87 -6.85
CA LEU A 64 -7.36 15.78 -7.21
C LEU A 64 -6.08 16.35 -7.83
N VAL A 65 -4.94 16.05 -7.21
CA VAL A 65 -3.61 16.44 -7.71
C VAL A 65 -2.91 15.27 -8.37
N ALA A 66 -3.04 14.09 -7.79
CA ALA A 66 -2.45 12.87 -8.30
C ALA A 66 -3.25 11.65 -7.85
N ASP A 67 -3.20 10.61 -8.66
CA ASP A 67 -3.69 9.27 -8.36
C ASP A 67 -2.65 8.25 -8.78
N THR A 68 -2.71 7.06 -8.19
CA THR A 68 -1.88 5.93 -8.62
C THR A 68 -2.44 4.62 -8.10
N LEU A 69 -2.22 3.53 -8.83
CA LEU A 69 -2.50 2.19 -8.34
C LEU A 69 -1.56 1.87 -7.18
N VAL A 70 -2.08 1.18 -6.17
CA VAL A 70 -1.26 0.63 -5.09
C VAL A 70 -0.60 -0.64 -5.63
N PRO A 71 0.74 -0.70 -5.79
CA PRO A 71 1.41 -1.95 -6.09
C PRO A 71 1.45 -2.84 -4.84
N SER A 72 1.63 -4.12 -5.09
CA SER A 72 2.09 -5.13 -4.12
C SER A 72 3.39 -5.75 -4.61
N GLN A 73 4.03 -6.57 -3.77
CA GLN A 73 5.16 -7.38 -4.20
C GLN A 73 4.81 -8.40 -5.31
N PHE A 74 3.51 -8.74 -5.46
CA PHE A 74 3.02 -9.75 -6.40
C PHE A 74 2.29 -9.15 -7.62
N GLY A 75 2.21 -7.82 -7.74
CA GLY A 75 1.51 -7.12 -8.83
C GLY A 75 0.50 -6.07 -8.36
N THR A 76 -0.46 -5.69 -9.19
CA THR A 76 -1.48 -4.65 -8.87
C THR A 76 -2.91 -5.17 -8.81
N GLU A 77 -3.10 -6.48 -9.02
CA GLU A 77 -4.41 -7.13 -9.02
C GLU A 77 -4.59 -7.93 -7.73
N GLY A 78 -5.85 -8.23 -7.41
CA GLY A 78 -6.22 -8.99 -6.23
C GLY A 78 -6.10 -8.22 -4.92
N LEU A 79 -6.12 -6.88 -4.94
CA LEU A 79 -5.81 -6.06 -3.76
C LEU A 79 -7.06 -5.46 -3.11
N ALA A 80 -7.31 -5.83 -1.86
CA ALA A 80 -8.29 -5.18 -1.00
C ALA A 80 -7.58 -4.26 -0.01
N LEU A 81 -7.88 -2.95 -0.01
CA LEU A 81 -7.25 -2.02 0.94
C LEU A 81 -7.76 -2.24 2.36
N THR A 82 -6.85 -2.28 3.33
CA THR A 82 -7.18 -2.41 4.75
C THR A 82 -7.05 -1.11 5.53
N GLY A 83 -6.39 -0.11 4.93
CA GLY A 83 -6.31 1.24 5.48
C GLY A 83 -5.08 2.01 5.02
N GLY A 84 -4.92 3.22 5.55
CA GLY A 84 -3.75 4.05 5.33
C GLY A 84 -3.34 4.79 6.60
N LEU A 85 -2.07 5.16 6.68
CA LEU A 85 -1.52 5.91 7.79
C LEU A 85 -0.39 6.81 7.32
N CYS A 86 -0.41 8.09 7.69
CA CYS A 86 0.67 9.02 7.41
C CYS A 86 1.36 9.52 8.68
N ASP A 87 2.60 9.98 8.52
CA ASP A 87 3.31 10.76 9.52
C ASP A 87 2.55 12.07 9.86
N ALA A 88 2.98 12.75 10.91
CA ALA A 88 2.31 13.98 11.37
C ALA A 88 2.35 15.11 10.33
N ALA A 89 3.35 15.12 9.44
CA ALA A 89 3.47 16.10 8.37
C ALA A 89 2.59 15.77 7.15
N GLY A 90 2.00 14.58 7.11
CA GLY A 90 1.27 14.07 5.95
C GLY A 90 2.16 13.92 4.72
N ARG A 91 3.44 13.63 4.91
CA ARG A 91 4.45 13.52 3.84
C ARG A 91 4.81 12.09 3.53
N THR A 92 4.87 11.25 4.54
CA THR A 92 5.22 9.84 4.38
C THR A 92 4.06 9.00 4.87
N CYS A 93 3.56 8.13 4.01
CA CYS A 93 2.42 7.30 4.30
C CYS A 93 2.73 5.82 4.06
N VAL A 94 1.96 4.97 4.72
CA VAL A 94 1.86 3.54 4.44
C VAL A 94 0.41 3.22 4.13
N VAL A 95 0.21 2.29 3.20
CA VAL A 95 -1.10 1.77 2.83
C VAL A 95 -1.07 0.26 3.01
N GLY A 96 -2.02 -0.27 3.77
CA GLY A 96 -2.16 -1.70 3.97
C GLY A 96 -3.13 -2.31 2.97
N TYR A 97 -2.87 -3.55 2.58
CA TYR A 97 -3.73 -4.33 1.72
C TYR A 97 -3.71 -5.81 2.09
N ASP A 98 -4.80 -6.50 1.78
CA ASP A 98 -4.84 -7.97 1.67
C ASP A 98 -4.75 -8.36 0.19
N GLN A 99 -4.13 -9.51 -0.09
CA GLN A 99 -4.00 -10.04 -1.44
C GLN A 99 -4.31 -11.54 -1.48
N GLY A 100 -5.51 -11.87 -1.97
CA GLY A 100 -6.04 -13.22 -1.87
C GLY A 100 -6.26 -13.67 -0.42
N ALA A 101 -6.38 -14.98 -0.20
CA ALA A 101 -6.78 -15.54 1.10
C ALA A 101 -5.64 -15.65 2.14
N HIS A 102 -4.38 -15.57 1.70
CA HIS A 102 -3.23 -15.98 2.51
C HIS A 102 -2.08 -14.98 2.52
N SER A 103 -2.22 -13.84 1.86
CA SER A 103 -1.17 -12.84 1.81
C SER A 103 -1.72 -11.47 2.16
N SER A 104 -0.88 -10.66 2.77
CA SER A 104 -1.15 -9.25 3.01
C SER A 104 0.09 -8.45 2.71
N GLY A 105 0.01 -7.13 2.76
CA GLY A 105 1.17 -6.31 2.55
C GLY A 105 0.94 -4.85 2.85
N VAL A 106 2.03 -4.11 2.68
CA VAL A 106 2.05 -2.66 2.87
C VAL A 106 2.88 -2.00 1.79
N THR A 107 2.42 -0.82 1.37
CA THR A 107 3.11 0.02 0.39
C THR A 107 3.41 1.38 0.99
N GLY A 108 4.67 1.78 0.91
CA GLY A 108 5.13 3.10 1.31
C GLY A 108 4.85 4.14 0.23
N LEU A 109 4.45 5.35 0.64
CA LEU A 109 4.19 6.49 -0.23
C LEU A 109 4.91 7.73 0.30
N SER A 110 5.38 8.58 -0.60
CA SER A 110 5.79 9.95 -0.31
C SER A 110 4.86 10.92 -1.02
N LEU A 111 4.32 11.88 -0.28
CA LEU A 111 3.42 12.93 -0.76
C LEU A 111 4.16 14.27 -0.80
N GLN A 112 4.04 14.96 -1.92
CA GLN A 112 4.59 16.30 -2.11
C GLN A 112 3.43 17.27 -2.40
N PRO A 113 3.21 18.31 -1.58
CA PRO A 113 2.09 19.24 -1.77
C PRO A 113 2.07 19.85 -3.15
N GLY A 114 0.92 19.77 -3.80
CA GLY A 114 0.72 20.29 -5.15
C GLY A 114 1.57 19.61 -6.23
N GLN A 115 2.38 18.60 -5.90
CA GLN A 115 3.23 17.87 -6.85
C GLN A 115 2.79 16.43 -7.06
N GLY A 116 2.27 15.74 -6.02
CA GLY A 116 1.60 14.45 -6.17
C GLY A 116 2.11 13.34 -5.26
N ILE A 117 1.96 12.10 -5.75
CA ILE A 117 2.30 10.85 -5.06
C ILE A 117 3.55 10.25 -5.69
N THR A 118 4.54 9.89 -4.87
CA THR A 118 5.62 8.99 -5.26
C THR A 118 5.44 7.67 -4.52
N VAL A 119 5.31 6.58 -5.26
CA VAL A 119 5.22 5.24 -4.68
C VAL A 119 6.62 4.75 -4.33
N GLY A 120 6.78 4.26 -3.10
CA GLY A 120 8.01 3.66 -2.61
C GLY A 120 8.01 2.14 -2.73
N THR A 121 8.58 1.48 -1.73
CA THR A 121 8.62 0.02 -1.67
C THR A 121 7.26 -0.55 -1.33
N ALA A 122 6.89 -1.65 -2.00
CA ALA A 122 5.83 -2.55 -1.57
C ALA A 122 6.47 -3.82 -1.00
N VAL A 123 5.99 -4.26 0.16
CA VAL A 123 6.39 -5.51 0.80
C VAL A 123 5.13 -6.30 1.12
N GLY A 124 5.17 -7.60 0.94
CA GLY A 124 4.09 -8.48 1.35
C GLY A 124 4.60 -9.53 2.31
N GLY A 125 3.68 -10.03 3.11
CA GLY A 125 3.86 -11.15 4.00
C GLY A 125 3.02 -12.30 3.51
N ASP A 126 3.47 -13.49 3.84
CA ASP A 126 2.81 -14.72 3.47
C ASP A 126 1.80 -15.19 4.52
N ALA A 127 1.25 -14.23 5.25
CA ALA A 127 0.09 -14.42 6.11
C ALA A 127 -0.84 -13.21 6.02
N PRO A 128 -2.15 -13.41 6.25
CA PRO A 128 -3.11 -12.33 6.38
C PRO A 128 -2.83 -11.60 7.70
N GLY A 129 -2.56 -10.30 7.60
CA GLY A 129 -2.34 -9.46 8.76
C GLY A 129 -1.29 -8.40 8.51
N ALA A 130 -1.75 -7.19 8.19
CA ALA A 130 -0.94 -5.99 8.27
C ALA A 130 -1.57 -5.04 9.29
N THR A 131 -0.76 -4.50 10.20
CA THR A 131 -1.19 -3.45 11.14
C THR A 131 -0.35 -2.21 10.90
N LEU A 132 -1.01 -1.07 10.68
CA LEU A 132 -0.34 0.21 10.47
C LEU A 132 -0.07 0.88 11.81
N HIS A 133 1.16 1.33 12.04
CA HIS A 133 1.62 1.91 13.31
C HIS A 133 2.38 3.22 13.09
N ARG A 134 2.33 4.12 14.08
CA ARG A 134 3.29 5.24 14.17
C ARG A 134 4.39 4.90 15.14
N TYR A 135 5.57 4.58 14.63
CA TYR A 135 6.73 4.29 15.48
C TYR A 135 7.53 5.56 15.73
N GLY A 136 7.30 6.20 16.90
CA GLY A 136 7.97 7.45 17.24
C GLY A 136 7.60 8.61 16.31
N GLY A 137 6.36 8.62 15.79
CA GLY A 137 5.83 9.64 14.87
C GLY A 137 6.02 9.32 13.39
N THR A 138 6.88 8.37 13.05
CA THR A 138 7.08 7.88 11.68
C THR A 138 6.04 6.83 11.33
N ALA A 139 5.37 6.98 10.18
CA ALA A 139 4.47 5.95 9.66
C ALA A 139 5.22 4.64 9.40
N GLY A 140 4.61 3.52 9.73
CA GLY A 140 5.20 2.21 9.59
C GLY A 140 4.14 1.13 9.71
N ALA A 141 4.59 -0.12 9.71
CA ALA A 141 3.70 -1.25 9.81
C ALA A 141 4.34 -2.41 10.56
N ALA A 142 3.50 -3.32 11.02
CA ALA A 142 3.85 -4.69 11.35
C ALA A 142 3.12 -5.59 10.36
N LEU A 143 3.87 -6.46 9.69
CA LEU A 143 3.37 -7.40 8.70
C LEU A 143 3.54 -8.81 9.25
N LEU A 144 2.46 -9.58 9.25
CA LEU A 144 2.49 -10.97 9.64
C LEU A 144 3.04 -11.79 8.49
N ASP A 145 3.95 -12.70 8.81
CA ASP A 145 4.58 -13.57 7.84
C ASP A 145 4.67 -15.00 8.40
N SER A 146 4.83 -15.97 7.50
CA SER A 146 4.93 -17.38 7.82
C SER A 146 6.32 -17.92 7.52
N THR A 147 6.79 -18.84 8.36
CA THR A 147 8.01 -19.62 8.07
C THR A 147 7.78 -20.71 7.03
N TYR A 148 6.52 -20.99 6.66
CA TYR A 148 6.12 -22.02 5.68
C TYR A 148 6.61 -23.45 5.95
N ASP A 149 7.16 -23.74 7.13
CA ASP A 149 7.63 -25.07 7.49
C ASP A 149 6.68 -25.70 8.53
N PRO A 150 5.90 -26.75 8.18
CA PRO A 150 5.88 -27.47 6.90
C PRO A 150 4.98 -26.84 5.83
N ASP A 151 4.04 -25.98 6.22
CA ASP A 151 3.13 -25.27 5.35
C ASP A 151 2.69 -23.94 5.97
N TYR A 152 1.96 -23.13 5.20
CA TYR A 152 1.43 -21.85 5.67
C TYR A 152 0.51 -21.97 6.91
N ALA A 153 -0.33 -23.00 6.95
CA ALA A 153 -1.43 -23.10 7.90
C ALA A 153 -0.97 -23.58 9.29
N THR A 154 0.10 -24.38 9.33
CA THR A 154 0.62 -25.00 10.54
C THR A 154 2.02 -24.52 10.92
N GLY A 155 2.73 -23.89 9.98
CA GLY A 155 4.05 -23.33 10.21
C GLY A 155 4.02 -22.14 11.19
N PRO A 156 5.09 -21.94 11.97
CA PRO A 156 5.23 -20.77 12.84
C PRO A 156 5.06 -19.45 12.07
N HIS A 157 4.37 -18.49 12.67
CA HIS A 157 4.26 -17.12 12.17
C HIS A 157 5.15 -16.17 12.97
N TYR A 158 5.53 -15.07 12.34
CA TYR A 158 6.28 -13.98 12.97
C TYR A 158 5.81 -12.64 12.43
N TRP A 159 6.04 -11.58 13.21
CA TRP A 159 5.81 -10.22 12.76
C TRP A 159 7.11 -9.61 12.30
N GLN A 160 7.10 -9.04 11.10
CA GLN A 160 8.16 -8.16 10.60
C GLN A 160 7.69 -6.71 10.71
N THR A 161 8.50 -5.83 11.31
CA THR A 161 8.15 -4.41 11.40
C THR A 161 8.95 -3.55 10.44
N TYR A 162 8.30 -2.53 9.89
CA TYR A 162 8.86 -1.59 8.93
C TYR A 162 8.63 -0.16 9.39
N ARG A 163 9.61 0.71 9.13
CA ARG A 163 9.46 2.18 9.24
C ARG A 163 9.58 2.79 7.86
N THR A 164 8.84 3.87 7.63
CA THR A 164 9.01 4.64 6.40
C THR A 164 10.16 5.63 6.49
N VAL A 165 10.96 5.71 5.44
CA VAL A 165 12.01 6.72 5.25
C VAL A 165 11.89 7.26 3.83
N GLY A 166 11.39 8.48 3.66
CA GLY A 166 11.20 9.08 2.33
C GLY A 166 10.26 8.26 1.42
N GLY A 167 9.24 7.63 2.01
CA GLY A 167 8.30 6.75 1.32
C GLY A 167 8.79 5.32 1.11
N GLN A 168 10.07 5.02 1.39
CA GLN A 168 10.60 3.65 1.35
C GLN A 168 10.30 2.91 2.65
N LEU A 169 9.99 1.62 2.56
CA LEU A 169 9.81 0.77 3.74
C LEU A 169 11.17 0.15 4.11
N VAL A 170 11.64 0.48 5.31
CA VAL A 170 12.88 -0.06 5.86
C VAL A 170 12.52 -1.04 6.96
N SER A 171 12.89 -2.31 6.77
CA SER A 171 12.74 -3.35 7.78
C SER A 171 13.51 -2.98 9.04
N THR A 172 12.90 -3.15 10.21
CA THR A 172 13.58 -2.97 11.50
C THR A 172 13.99 -4.30 12.12
N GLY A 173 13.35 -5.40 11.73
CA GLY A 173 13.57 -6.74 12.25
C GLY A 173 12.28 -7.54 12.38
N CYS A 174 12.39 -8.71 13.02
CA CYS A 174 11.30 -9.65 13.22
C CYS A 174 11.14 -10.07 14.68
N THR A 175 9.94 -10.53 15.05
CA THR A 175 9.73 -11.30 16.28
C THR A 175 10.27 -12.71 16.11
N THR A 176 10.48 -13.41 17.22
CA THR A 176 10.70 -14.86 17.18
C THR A 176 9.46 -15.57 16.62
N PRO A 177 9.61 -16.54 15.68
CA PRO A 177 8.49 -17.31 15.18
C PRO A 177 7.75 -18.09 16.27
N SER A 178 6.44 -18.19 16.13
CA SER A 178 5.55 -18.85 17.08
C SER A 178 4.43 -19.57 16.35
N THR A 179 4.09 -20.79 16.79
CA THR A 179 2.91 -21.53 16.35
C THR A 179 1.63 -21.08 17.04
N SER A 180 1.75 -20.28 18.11
CA SER A 180 0.62 -19.63 18.76
C SER A 180 0.43 -18.21 18.21
N PRO A 181 -0.82 -17.74 18.03
CA PRO A 181 -1.08 -16.37 17.63
C PRO A 181 -0.39 -15.37 18.55
N THR A 182 0.33 -14.42 17.97
CA THR A 182 0.98 -13.33 18.71
C THR A 182 0.38 -11.99 18.28
N PRO A 183 0.21 -11.04 19.21
CA PRO A 183 -0.31 -9.73 18.86
C PRO A 183 0.70 -8.94 18.01
N SER A 184 0.19 -8.06 17.16
CA SER A 184 1.01 -7.12 16.39
C SER A 184 1.90 -6.27 17.32
N PRO A 185 3.22 -6.18 17.07
CA PRO A 185 4.12 -5.35 17.88
C PRO A 185 3.75 -3.86 17.85
N ALA A 186 3.54 -3.28 19.03
CA ALA A 186 3.29 -1.84 19.16
C ALA A 186 4.55 -0.97 19.00
N VAL A 187 5.73 -1.60 19.02
CA VAL A 187 7.03 -0.97 18.80
C VAL A 187 7.82 -1.77 17.76
N PRO A 188 8.76 -1.15 17.03
CA PRO A 188 9.56 -1.89 16.07
C PRO A 188 10.40 -2.95 16.77
N VAL A 189 10.39 -4.15 16.20
CA VAL A 189 11.24 -5.25 16.64
C VAL A 189 12.56 -5.22 15.89
N THR A 190 13.57 -5.87 16.47
CA THR A 190 14.97 -5.82 16.01
C THR A 190 15.61 -7.20 15.91
N GLY A 191 14.81 -8.27 16.05
CA GLY A 191 15.28 -9.64 15.87
C GLY A 191 15.63 -9.94 14.41
N VAL A 192 16.37 -11.02 14.21
CA VAL A 192 16.71 -11.53 12.88
C VAL A 192 15.47 -12.16 12.26
N CYS A 193 15.17 -11.79 11.02
CA CYS A 193 14.08 -12.39 10.26
C CYS A 193 14.48 -13.78 9.76
N PRO A 194 13.59 -14.78 9.84
CA PRO A 194 13.78 -16.06 9.19
C PRO A 194 14.09 -15.88 7.70
N THR A 195 14.98 -16.72 7.18
CA THR A 195 15.22 -16.84 5.75
C THR A 195 14.46 -18.05 5.25
N LEU A 196 13.54 -17.83 4.32
CA LEU A 196 12.87 -18.89 3.57
C LEU A 196 13.79 -19.45 2.48
#